data_AF-A0A353TBI4-F1
#
_entry.id   AF-A0A353TBI4-F1
#
_cell.length_a   1.000
_cell.length_b   1.000
_cell.length_c   1.000
_cell.angle_alpha   90.00
_cell.angle_beta   90.00
_cell.angle_gamma   90.00
#
_symmetry.space_group_name_H-M   'P 1'
#
loop_
_entity.id
_entity.type
_entity.pdbx_description
1 polymer ?
#
loop_
_entity_poly.entity_id
_entity_poly.type
_entity_poly.pdbx_seq_one_letter_code
_entity_poly.pdbx_strand_id
1 'polypeptide(L)'
;MKKIPNMSTSTISERLIAIRNFMEAAKLDAFIIPSTDAHLSEYPPKRWESRKWISGFTGSAGTAVVTKKRAGVWTDSRYFLQAADELEGTGFDLFKMGQPGTPEMTAWIVEQVGKGGTVGIDGLVYAASDAKALRSALEAKDIRLETTLDPFAEVWKDRPEIPGNKVFLLSEEITGESTKSKIERIHDELDRLGADGLIAVTLDAVAWIFNMRGSDVDFNPVAVAYGYVSKKESVLFVDEEKLDDLTKNTLLKQGVKIDDYDRVFSYVANLPENTAVCLTGHKINYKLYQTLSATCRIIDVPSPVDLMKAVKNETELNGFRHAMVKDGVALVKFFMWLEKAVPEGSVTEITVDEKLREFRSQQELFVGESFSTIAGYARNGAVIHYRAQPDTCLKIEPKGLLLIDSGGQYKDGTTDITRTVAVGKLTKQMREDYTNVLKGHIGIATVVYPEGTRGSQLDVLARKALW
;
A
#
# COMPACT_ATOMS: atom_id res chain seq x y z
N MET A 1 0.31 5.96 -24.31
CA MET A 1 -0.18 4.75 -23.60
C MET A 1 -1.68 4.59 -23.88
N LYS A 2 -2.14 3.36 -24.16
CA LYS A 2 -3.55 3.06 -24.50
C LYS A 2 -4.46 3.42 -23.32
N LYS A 3 -5.60 4.09 -23.60
CA LYS A 3 -6.67 4.37 -22.63
C LYS A 3 -6.99 3.11 -21.83
N ILE A 4 -6.92 3.19 -20.49
CA ILE A 4 -7.80 2.37 -19.65
C ILE A 4 -9.17 3.06 -19.80
N PRO A 5 -10.18 2.43 -20.40
CA PRO A 5 -11.47 3.07 -20.57
C PRO A 5 -12.04 3.41 -19.19
N ASN A 6 -12.66 4.58 -19.03
CA ASN A 6 -13.69 4.73 -18.00
C ASN A 6 -14.66 3.57 -18.21
N MET A 7 -14.68 2.63 -17.28
CA MET A 7 -15.50 1.43 -17.39
C MET A 7 -16.96 1.88 -17.34
N SER A 8 -17.73 1.52 -18.36
CA SER A 8 -19.14 1.91 -18.37
C SER A 8 -19.85 1.22 -17.20
N THR A 9 -20.84 1.91 -16.63
CA THR A 9 -21.70 1.39 -15.55
C THR A 9 -22.35 0.05 -15.93
N SER A 10 -22.57 -0.18 -17.23
CA SER A 10 -23.02 -1.46 -17.79
C SER A 10 -22.02 -2.61 -17.52
N THR A 11 -20.72 -2.38 -17.68
CA THR A 11 -19.69 -3.40 -17.44
C THR A 11 -19.57 -3.74 -15.96
N ILE A 12 -19.69 -2.74 -15.06
CA ILE A 12 -19.65 -3.00 -13.61
C ILE A 12 -20.89 -3.82 -13.17
N SER A 13 -22.06 -3.49 -13.73
CA SER A 13 -23.29 -4.25 -13.48
C SER A 13 -23.16 -5.72 -13.91
N GLU A 14 -22.56 -6.00 -15.07
CA GLU A 14 -22.28 -7.36 -15.54
C GLU A 14 -21.34 -8.13 -14.60
N ARG A 15 -20.29 -7.48 -14.09
CA ARG A 15 -19.36 -8.09 -13.12
C ARG A 15 -20.04 -8.41 -11.81
N LEU A 16 -20.93 -7.52 -11.34
CA LEU A 16 -21.73 -7.74 -10.13
C LEU A 16 -22.69 -8.93 -10.29
N ILE A 17 -23.24 -9.15 -11.49
CA ILE A 17 -24.03 -10.36 -11.79
C ILE A 17 -23.13 -11.60 -11.77
N ALA A 18 -21.97 -11.55 -12.43
CA ALA A 18 -21.06 -12.68 -12.50
C ALA A 18 -20.59 -13.15 -11.11
N ILE A 19 -20.21 -12.23 -10.22
CA ILE A 19 -19.80 -12.59 -8.86
C ILE A 19 -20.96 -13.15 -8.03
N ARG A 20 -22.20 -12.66 -8.22
CA ARG A 20 -23.39 -13.21 -7.54
C ARG A 20 -23.70 -14.63 -8.01
N ASN A 21 -23.55 -14.91 -9.30
CA ASN A 21 -23.71 -16.27 -9.84
C ASN A 21 -22.64 -17.23 -9.26
N PHE A 22 -21.39 -16.79 -9.16
CA PHE A 22 -20.35 -17.54 -8.47
C PHE A 22 -20.71 -17.80 -7.00
N MET A 23 -21.15 -16.76 -6.28
CA MET A 23 -21.56 -16.88 -4.88
C MET A 23 -22.72 -17.87 -4.71
N GLU A 24 -23.71 -17.86 -5.60
CA GLU A 24 -24.81 -18.81 -5.57
C GLU A 24 -24.33 -20.25 -5.74
N ALA A 25 -23.48 -20.52 -6.73
CA ALA A 25 -22.89 -21.84 -6.95
C ALA A 25 -22.04 -22.32 -5.76
N ALA A 26 -21.29 -21.40 -5.15
CA ALA A 26 -20.46 -21.66 -3.97
C ALA A 26 -21.23 -21.62 -2.62
N LYS A 27 -22.57 -21.38 -2.66
CA LYS A 27 -23.44 -21.27 -1.47
C LYS A 27 -23.00 -20.17 -0.47
N LEU A 28 -22.55 -19.04 -0.99
CA LEU A 28 -22.17 -17.85 -0.24
C LEU A 28 -23.32 -16.84 -0.19
N ASP A 29 -23.47 -16.17 0.94
CA ASP A 29 -24.45 -15.11 1.17
C ASP A 29 -23.84 -13.71 1.03
N ALA A 30 -22.56 -13.59 1.38
CA ALA A 30 -21.75 -12.40 1.17
C ALA A 30 -20.30 -12.76 0.81
N PHE A 31 -19.60 -11.85 0.12
CA PHE A 31 -18.18 -11.95 -0.17
C PHE A 31 -17.50 -10.61 0.08
N ILE A 32 -16.38 -10.62 0.82
CA ILE A 32 -15.60 -9.42 1.17
C ILE A 32 -14.38 -9.32 0.26
N ILE A 33 -14.14 -8.13 -0.28
CA ILE A 33 -13.15 -7.84 -1.31
C ILE A 33 -12.31 -6.65 -0.84
N PRO A 34 -11.20 -6.89 -0.12
CA PRO A 34 -10.34 -5.83 0.40
C PRO A 34 -9.51 -5.17 -0.70
N SER A 35 -8.81 -4.10 -0.34
CA SER A 35 -7.87 -3.38 -1.21
C SER A 35 -6.43 -3.77 -0.93
N THR A 36 -6.09 -5.02 -1.19
CA THR A 36 -4.74 -5.51 -0.93
C THR A 36 -4.40 -6.72 -1.81
N ASP A 37 -3.19 -7.23 -1.68
CA ASP A 37 -2.66 -8.36 -2.44
C ASP A 37 -2.23 -9.51 -1.51
N ALA A 38 -1.54 -10.51 -2.07
CA ALA A 38 -1.04 -11.67 -1.33
C ALA A 38 -0.03 -11.31 -0.22
N HIS A 39 0.51 -10.09 -0.26
CA HIS A 39 1.56 -9.57 0.60
C HIS A 39 1.09 -8.44 1.50
N LEU A 40 -0.23 -8.19 1.52
CA LEU A 40 -0.87 -7.15 2.30
C LEU A 40 -0.35 -5.73 1.98
N SER A 41 -0.03 -5.49 0.70
CA SER A 41 0.43 -4.18 0.20
C SER A 41 -0.67 -3.12 0.27
N GLU A 42 -0.29 -1.86 0.49
CA GLU A 42 -1.19 -0.71 0.38
C GLU A 42 -1.61 -0.46 -1.08
N TYR A 43 -0.66 -0.57 -2.01
CA TYR A 43 -0.91 -0.49 -3.45
C TYR A 43 -0.73 -1.89 -4.04
N PRO A 44 -1.82 -2.59 -4.41
CA PRO A 44 -1.70 -3.92 -5.00
C PRO A 44 -1.27 -3.82 -6.48
N PRO A 45 -0.42 -4.74 -6.98
CA PRO A 45 -0.25 -4.92 -8.42
C PRO A 45 -1.58 -5.22 -9.12
N LYS A 46 -1.65 -4.97 -10.42
CA LYS A 46 -2.88 -5.08 -11.23
C LYS A 46 -3.62 -6.43 -11.08
N ARG A 47 -2.89 -7.53 -10.88
CA ARG A 47 -3.44 -8.87 -10.59
C ARG A 47 -4.43 -8.89 -9.41
N TRP A 48 -4.20 -8.04 -8.42
CA TRP A 48 -4.94 -7.98 -7.15
C TRP A 48 -5.77 -6.71 -6.98
N GLU A 49 -5.94 -5.90 -8.03
CA GLU A 49 -6.87 -4.75 -8.03
C GLU A 49 -8.36 -5.18 -8.07
N SER A 50 -8.73 -6.28 -7.41
CA SER A 50 -10.06 -6.90 -7.48
C SER A 50 -11.19 -5.98 -7.02
N ARG A 51 -10.97 -5.19 -5.96
CA ARG A 51 -11.96 -4.20 -5.48
C ARG A 51 -12.19 -3.08 -6.51
N LYS A 52 -11.14 -2.58 -7.14
CA LYS A 52 -11.24 -1.58 -8.22
C LYS A 52 -11.93 -2.17 -9.44
N TRP A 53 -11.60 -3.41 -9.80
CA TRP A 53 -12.25 -4.10 -10.91
C TRP A 53 -13.74 -4.35 -10.66
N ILE A 54 -14.13 -4.83 -9.48
CA ILE A 54 -15.54 -5.18 -9.22
C ILE A 54 -16.43 -3.95 -9.02
N SER A 55 -15.92 -2.86 -8.43
CA SER A 55 -16.73 -1.70 -8.05
C SER A 55 -16.54 -0.46 -8.93
N GLY A 56 -15.42 -0.37 -9.67
CA GLY A 56 -15.02 0.84 -10.37
C GLY A 56 -14.31 1.88 -9.50
N PHE A 57 -14.38 1.77 -8.16
CA PHE A 57 -13.75 2.73 -7.25
C PHE A 57 -12.22 2.59 -7.22
N THR A 58 -11.51 3.68 -7.54
CA THR A 58 -10.07 3.70 -7.80
C THR A 58 -9.21 4.30 -6.67
N GLY A 59 -9.81 4.73 -5.56
CA GLY A 59 -9.06 5.21 -4.38
C GLY A 59 -8.11 4.14 -3.81
N SER A 60 -7.05 4.50 -3.07
CA SER A 60 -6.11 3.48 -2.57
C SER A 60 -6.70 2.65 -1.42
N ALA A 61 -7.59 3.23 -0.61
CA ALA A 61 -8.18 2.56 0.55
C ALA A 61 -9.68 2.30 0.38
N GLY A 62 -10.10 1.10 0.77
CA GLY A 62 -11.50 0.74 0.91
C GLY A 62 -11.73 -0.78 0.92
N THR A 63 -12.94 -1.20 1.24
CA THR A 63 -13.34 -2.62 1.17
C THR A 63 -14.70 -2.70 0.49
N ALA A 64 -14.79 -3.50 -0.57
CA ALA A 64 -16.06 -3.81 -1.20
C ALA A 64 -16.67 -5.06 -0.56
N VAL A 65 -17.99 -5.08 -0.42
CA VAL A 65 -18.74 -6.25 0.01
C VAL A 65 -19.87 -6.47 -0.97
N VAL A 66 -19.99 -7.69 -1.49
CA VAL A 66 -21.12 -8.11 -2.31
C VAL A 66 -21.96 -9.10 -1.52
N THR A 67 -23.27 -8.90 -1.54
CA THR A 67 -24.25 -9.85 -0.99
C THR A 67 -25.17 -10.31 -2.12
N LYS A 68 -26.04 -11.28 -1.81
CA LYS A 68 -27.08 -11.75 -2.75
C LYS A 68 -27.92 -10.63 -3.37
N LYS A 69 -28.17 -9.53 -2.64
CA LYS A 69 -29.09 -8.46 -3.07
C LYS A 69 -28.47 -7.07 -3.14
N ARG A 70 -27.49 -6.77 -2.29
CA ARG A 70 -26.84 -5.46 -2.17
C ARG A 70 -25.35 -5.56 -2.40
N ALA A 71 -24.71 -4.43 -2.69
CA ALA A 71 -23.26 -4.31 -2.71
C ALA A 71 -22.87 -2.95 -2.12
N GLY A 72 -21.72 -2.87 -1.46
CA GLY A 72 -21.27 -1.66 -0.79
C GLY A 72 -19.77 -1.51 -0.78
N VAL A 73 -19.29 -0.27 -0.69
CA VAL A 73 -17.88 0.07 -0.51
C VAL A 73 -17.71 0.93 0.74
N TRP A 74 -16.91 0.45 1.69
CA TRP A 74 -16.47 1.22 2.86
C TRP A 74 -15.14 1.88 2.54
N THR A 75 -15.05 3.19 2.71
CA THR A 75 -13.79 3.94 2.58
C THR A 75 -13.75 5.09 3.58
N ASP A 76 -12.57 5.67 3.77
CA ASP A 76 -12.33 6.76 4.72
C ASP A 76 -12.53 8.16 4.09
N SER A 77 -12.42 9.20 4.92
CA SER A 77 -12.73 10.58 4.55
C SER A 77 -11.89 11.15 3.41
N ARG A 78 -10.75 10.55 3.09
CA ARG A 78 -9.92 10.95 1.94
C ARG A 78 -10.64 10.74 0.61
N TYR A 79 -11.58 9.79 0.57
CA TYR A 79 -12.17 9.29 -0.66
C TYR A 79 -13.69 9.51 -0.78
N PHE A 80 -14.35 10.20 0.15
CA PHE A 80 -15.82 10.34 0.11
C PHE A 80 -16.35 11.00 -1.17
N LEU A 81 -15.66 12.02 -1.68
CA LEU A 81 -16.08 12.72 -2.90
C LEU A 81 -15.82 11.83 -4.13
N GLN A 82 -14.59 11.31 -4.23
CA GLN A 82 -14.21 10.40 -5.32
C GLN A 82 -15.12 9.17 -5.39
N ALA A 83 -15.38 8.51 -4.26
CA ALA A 83 -16.21 7.31 -4.22
C ALA A 83 -17.68 7.61 -4.51
N ALA A 84 -18.19 8.81 -4.17
CA ALA A 84 -19.54 9.20 -4.53
C ALA A 84 -19.69 9.31 -6.06
N ASP A 85 -18.71 9.94 -6.72
CA ASP A 85 -18.69 10.13 -8.16
C ASP A 85 -18.44 8.79 -8.91
N GLU A 86 -17.47 7.99 -8.48
CA GLU A 86 -17.07 6.76 -9.17
C GLU A 86 -18.06 5.59 -8.98
N LEU A 87 -18.83 5.57 -7.89
CA LEU A 87 -19.80 4.51 -7.61
C LEU A 87 -21.20 4.81 -8.15
N GLU A 88 -21.46 6.02 -8.64
CA GLU A 88 -22.77 6.40 -9.15
C GLU A 88 -23.22 5.47 -10.29
N GLY A 89 -24.40 4.84 -10.12
CA GLY A 89 -24.97 3.94 -11.11
C GLY A 89 -24.26 2.57 -11.25
N THR A 90 -23.27 2.26 -10.42
CA THR A 90 -22.54 0.98 -10.44
C THR A 90 -23.27 -0.17 -9.74
N GLY A 91 -24.25 0.16 -8.89
CA GLY A 91 -24.92 -0.79 -8.00
C GLY A 91 -24.22 -1.03 -6.66
N PHE A 92 -23.14 -0.30 -6.38
CA PHE A 92 -22.47 -0.27 -5.07
C PHE A 92 -22.87 0.97 -4.28
N ASP A 93 -23.33 0.77 -3.04
CA ASP A 93 -23.59 1.84 -2.09
C ASP A 93 -22.28 2.34 -1.43
N LEU A 94 -22.13 3.65 -1.28
CA LEU A 94 -21.01 4.24 -0.54
C LEU A 94 -21.28 4.25 0.98
N PHE A 95 -20.39 3.64 1.75
CA PHE A 95 -20.37 3.69 3.21
C PHE A 95 -19.19 4.53 3.73
N LYS A 96 -19.49 5.68 4.33
CA LYS A 96 -18.51 6.68 4.78
C LYS A 96 -18.00 6.35 6.18
N MET A 97 -16.84 5.70 6.29
CA MET A 97 -16.29 5.24 7.58
C MET A 97 -16.09 6.39 8.57
N GLY A 98 -16.36 6.15 9.86
CA GLY A 98 -16.20 7.13 10.93
C GLY A 98 -17.26 8.25 10.97
N GLN A 99 -18.22 8.26 10.04
CA GLN A 99 -19.35 9.19 10.09
C GLN A 99 -20.50 8.61 10.94
N PRO A 100 -21.19 9.45 11.75
CA PRO A 100 -22.38 9.02 12.46
C PRO A 100 -23.44 8.44 11.52
N GLY A 101 -23.99 7.28 11.89
CA GLY A 101 -25.04 6.60 11.13
C GLY A 101 -24.54 5.65 10.03
N THR A 102 -23.25 5.65 9.69
CA THR A 102 -22.67 4.62 8.83
C THR A 102 -22.53 3.32 9.63
N PRO A 103 -23.15 2.20 9.21
CA PRO A 103 -22.97 0.93 9.89
C PRO A 103 -21.54 0.42 9.72
N GLU A 104 -20.99 -0.17 10.78
CA GLU A 104 -19.76 -0.94 10.71
C GLU A 104 -19.93 -2.11 9.73
N MET A 105 -18.92 -2.35 8.89
CA MET A 105 -19.00 -3.33 7.80
C MET A 105 -19.44 -4.71 8.27
N THR A 106 -18.84 -5.23 9.34
CA THR A 106 -19.20 -6.55 9.89
C THR A 106 -20.63 -6.59 10.42
N ALA A 107 -21.10 -5.52 11.06
CA ALA A 107 -22.49 -5.44 11.53
C ALA A 107 -23.48 -5.44 10.35
N TRP A 108 -23.17 -4.69 9.29
CA TRP A 108 -23.96 -4.69 8.06
C TRP A 108 -23.98 -6.07 7.39
N ILE A 109 -22.83 -6.76 7.31
CA ILE A 109 -22.75 -8.12 6.76
C ILE A 109 -23.64 -9.09 7.54
N VAL A 110 -23.57 -9.07 8.88
CA VAL A 110 -24.40 -9.91 9.74
C VAL A 110 -25.88 -9.68 9.48
N GLU A 111 -26.30 -8.43 9.32
CA GLU A 111 -27.69 -8.07 8.99
C GLU A 111 -28.12 -8.60 7.61
N GLN A 112 -27.26 -8.48 6.58
CA GLN A 112 -27.57 -8.92 5.23
C GLN A 112 -27.59 -10.45 5.08
N VAL A 113 -26.74 -11.16 5.82
CA VAL A 113 -26.56 -12.62 5.72
C VAL A 113 -27.57 -13.38 6.57
N GLY A 114 -27.86 -12.90 7.78
CA GLY A 114 -28.75 -13.58 8.72
C GLY A 114 -28.16 -14.87 9.29
N LYS A 115 -28.90 -15.51 10.20
CA LYS A 115 -28.47 -16.72 10.92
C LYS A 115 -28.29 -17.91 9.96
N GLY A 116 -27.21 -18.67 10.13
CA GLY A 116 -26.91 -19.87 9.35
C GLY A 116 -26.28 -19.60 7.97
N GLY A 117 -26.03 -18.33 7.62
CA GLY A 117 -25.43 -17.96 6.35
C GLY A 117 -23.92 -18.18 6.30
N THR A 118 -23.35 -17.89 5.13
CA THR A 118 -21.92 -18.08 4.85
C THR A 118 -21.33 -16.82 4.22
N VAL A 119 -20.27 -16.29 4.84
CA VAL A 119 -19.48 -15.17 4.32
C VAL A 119 -18.20 -15.72 3.74
N GLY A 120 -17.86 -15.31 2.52
CA GLY A 120 -16.60 -15.65 1.86
C GLY A 120 -15.57 -14.53 1.96
N ILE A 121 -14.30 -14.91 2.09
CA ILE A 121 -13.12 -14.09 1.81
C ILE A 121 -12.15 -14.90 0.95
N ASP A 122 -11.30 -14.22 0.19
CA ASP A 122 -10.10 -14.86 -0.36
C ASP A 122 -9.00 -14.76 0.71
N GLY A 123 -8.69 -15.90 1.35
CA GLY A 123 -7.67 -15.97 2.40
C GLY A 123 -6.27 -15.58 1.93
N LEU A 124 -5.99 -15.59 0.62
CA LEU A 124 -4.71 -15.14 0.08
C LEU A 124 -4.56 -13.62 0.19
N VAL A 125 -5.64 -12.85 0.12
CA VAL A 125 -5.61 -11.37 0.16
C VAL A 125 -6.30 -10.79 1.39
N TYR A 126 -6.28 -11.52 2.50
CA TYR A 126 -6.88 -11.09 3.77
C TYR A 126 -5.90 -11.31 4.91
N ALA A 127 -5.69 -10.31 5.77
CA ALA A 127 -4.75 -10.44 6.87
C ALA A 127 -5.25 -11.47 7.90
N ALA A 128 -4.35 -12.27 8.46
CA ALA A 128 -4.72 -13.37 9.34
C ALA A 128 -5.41 -12.90 10.63
N SER A 129 -4.95 -11.80 11.22
CA SER A 129 -5.57 -11.20 12.41
C SER A 129 -6.99 -10.71 12.13
N ASP A 130 -7.20 -10.03 11.00
CA ASP A 130 -8.53 -9.55 10.57
C ASP A 130 -9.46 -10.73 10.27
N ALA A 131 -8.98 -11.78 9.61
CA ALA A 131 -9.78 -12.99 9.34
C ALA A 131 -10.21 -13.70 10.63
N LYS A 132 -9.34 -13.77 11.65
CA LYS A 132 -9.69 -14.34 12.96
C LYS A 132 -10.71 -13.49 13.70
N ALA A 133 -10.56 -12.16 13.67
CA ALA A 133 -11.51 -11.23 14.27
C ALA A 133 -12.88 -11.34 13.58
N LEU A 134 -12.89 -11.37 12.24
CA LEU A 134 -14.10 -11.57 11.44
C LEU A 134 -14.75 -12.92 11.75
N ARG A 135 -13.99 -14.02 11.77
CA ARG A 135 -14.49 -15.36 12.12
C ARG A 135 -15.19 -15.34 13.46
N SER A 136 -14.55 -14.79 14.49
CA SER A 136 -15.10 -14.71 15.85
C SER A 136 -16.42 -13.91 15.88
N ALA A 137 -16.48 -12.79 15.14
CA ALA A 137 -17.68 -11.95 15.06
C ALA A 137 -18.84 -12.64 14.33
N LEU A 138 -18.55 -13.41 13.27
CA LEU A 138 -19.54 -14.15 12.49
C LEU A 138 -20.06 -15.40 13.25
N GLU A 139 -19.16 -16.17 13.87
CA GLU A 139 -19.53 -17.36 14.64
C GLU A 139 -20.42 -17.01 15.84
N ALA A 140 -20.21 -15.86 16.48
CA ALA A 140 -21.10 -15.32 17.52
C ALA A 140 -22.55 -15.07 17.04
N LYS A 141 -22.78 -15.07 15.73
CA LYS A 141 -24.08 -14.90 15.07
C LYS A 141 -24.53 -16.15 14.31
N ASP A 142 -23.84 -17.29 14.51
CA ASP A 142 -24.08 -18.55 13.79
C ASP A 142 -23.95 -18.37 12.27
N ILE A 143 -22.93 -17.60 11.85
CA ILE A 143 -22.56 -17.37 10.46
C ILE A 143 -21.18 -17.98 10.21
N ARG A 144 -21.04 -18.73 9.11
CA ARG A 144 -19.78 -19.40 8.74
C ARG A 144 -18.88 -18.49 7.93
N LEU A 145 -17.57 -18.63 8.11
CA LEU A 145 -16.56 -17.97 7.29
C LEU A 145 -15.86 -18.99 6.38
N GLU A 146 -16.04 -18.83 5.07
CA GLU A 146 -15.34 -19.57 4.01
C GLU A 146 -14.12 -18.76 3.53
N THR A 147 -12.94 -19.39 3.44
CA THR A 147 -11.66 -18.68 3.24
C THR A 147 -10.80 -19.24 2.10
N THR A 148 -11.29 -20.27 1.39
CA THR A 148 -10.51 -21.01 0.39
C THR A 148 -10.76 -20.58 -1.05
N LEU A 149 -11.71 -19.65 -1.26
CA LEU A 149 -12.21 -19.31 -2.59
C LEU A 149 -11.56 -18.02 -3.15
N ASP A 150 -11.23 -18.04 -4.43
CA ASP A 150 -10.87 -16.86 -5.22
C ASP A 150 -11.88 -16.70 -6.38
N PRO A 151 -12.98 -15.93 -6.21
CA PRO A 151 -13.97 -15.74 -7.26
C PRO A 151 -13.37 -15.11 -8.52
N PHE A 152 -12.32 -14.30 -8.39
CA PHE A 152 -11.73 -13.56 -9.49
C PHE A 152 -10.90 -14.45 -10.42
N ALA A 153 -10.47 -15.63 -9.96
CA ALA A 153 -9.92 -16.64 -10.85
C ALA A 153 -10.94 -17.11 -11.91
N GLU A 154 -12.24 -17.06 -11.59
CA GLU A 154 -13.31 -17.52 -12.49
C GLU A 154 -14.01 -16.38 -13.23
N VAL A 155 -14.33 -15.29 -12.54
CA VAL A 155 -15.17 -14.22 -13.11
C VAL A 155 -14.38 -13.16 -13.88
N TRP A 156 -13.09 -12.99 -13.60
CA TRP A 156 -12.23 -12.01 -14.26
C TRP A 156 -11.43 -12.66 -15.39
N LYS A 157 -12.03 -12.71 -16.59
CA LYS A 157 -11.50 -13.47 -17.74
C LYS A 157 -10.14 -12.98 -18.26
N ASP A 158 -9.90 -11.68 -18.18
CA ASP A 158 -8.66 -11.00 -18.59
C ASP A 158 -7.85 -10.54 -17.37
N ARG A 159 -7.91 -11.29 -16.26
CA ARG A 159 -7.17 -10.94 -15.04
C ARG A 159 -5.68 -10.90 -15.35
N PRO A 160 -4.98 -9.78 -15.08
CA PRO A 160 -3.54 -9.65 -15.35
C PRO A 160 -2.75 -10.76 -14.68
N GLU A 161 -1.57 -11.09 -15.22
CA GLU A 161 -0.62 -11.99 -14.57
C GLU A 161 0.07 -11.31 -13.38
N ILE A 162 0.73 -12.11 -12.54
CA ILE A 162 1.67 -11.60 -11.54
C ILE A 162 2.78 -10.84 -12.30
N PRO A 163 3.17 -9.61 -11.89
CA PRO A 163 4.20 -8.87 -12.59
C PRO A 163 5.51 -9.65 -12.63
N GLY A 164 6.16 -9.71 -13.79
CA GLY A 164 7.44 -10.41 -14.02
C GLY A 164 8.64 -9.48 -14.15
N ASN A 165 8.61 -8.28 -13.56
CA ASN A 165 9.71 -7.33 -13.72
C ASN A 165 10.99 -7.87 -13.06
N LYS A 166 12.15 -7.54 -13.66
CA LYS A 166 13.46 -7.93 -13.14
C LYS A 166 13.74 -7.26 -11.80
N VAL A 167 14.39 -8.00 -10.91
CA VAL A 167 14.89 -7.48 -9.64
C VAL A 167 16.33 -7.01 -9.78
N PHE A 168 16.76 -6.15 -8.86
CA PHE A 168 18.15 -5.73 -8.73
C PHE A 168 18.55 -5.64 -7.25
N LEU A 169 19.84 -5.79 -6.97
CA LEU A 169 20.38 -5.67 -5.61
C LEU A 169 20.90 -4.25 -5.36
N LEU A 170 20.78 -3.80 -4.11
CA LEU A 170 21.46 -2.62 -3.61
C LEU A 170 22.81 -3.03 -3.00
N SER A 171 23.85 -2.25 -3.31
CA SER A 171 25.19 -2.44 -2.73
C SER A 171 25.22 -2.01 -1.26
N GLU A 172 26.21 -2.50 -0.52
CA GLU A 172 26.45 -2.10 0.87
C GLU A 172 26.83 -0.62 1.02
N GLU A 173 27.32 0.01 -0.05
CA GLU A 173 27.53 1.47 -0.10
C GLU A 173 26.22 2.26 0.00
N ILE A 174 25.09 1.64 -0.38
CA ILE A 174 23.75 2.21 -0.28
C ILE A 174 23.06 1.75 1.01
N THR A 175 23.15 0.45 1.33
CA THR A 175 22.37 -0.14 2.44
C THR A 175 23.08 -0.05 3.78
N GLY A 176 24.38 0.19 3.80
CA GLY A 176 25.23 0.18 5.01
C GLY A 176 25.46 -1.19 5.63
N GLU A 177 24.83 -2.24 5.09
CA GLU A 177 24.86 -3.58 5.67
C GLU A 177 24.54 -4.65 4.63
N SER A 178 25.28 -5.76 4.67
CA SER A 178 25.07 -6.93 3.82
C SER A 178 23.79 -7.70 4.16
N THR A 179 23.27 -8.46 3.18
CA THR A 179 22.16 -9.39 3.39
C THR A 179 22.48 -10.41 4.49
N LYS A 180 23.70 -10.95 4.48
CA LYS A 180 24.14 -11.92 5.49
C LYS A 180 24.14 -11.33 6.91
N SER A 181 24.63 -10.11 7.09
CA SER A 181 24.65 -9.43 8.40
C SER A 181 23.23 -9.17 8.92
N LYS A 182 22.29 -8.77 8.04
CA LYS A 182 20.88 -8.63 8.40
C LYS A 182 20.25 -9.95 8.87
N ILE A 183 20.53 -11.04 8.15
CA ILE A 183 20.09 -12.39 8.52
C ILE A 183 20.64 -12.79 9.90
N GLU A 184 21.91 -12.50 10.19
CA GLU A 184 22.52 -12.75 11.50
C GLU A 184 21.82 -11.97 12.63
N ARG A 185 21.51 -10.68 12.42
CA ARG A 185 20.71 -9.89 13.38
C ARG A 185 19.30 -10.47 13.60
N ILE A 186 18.68 -10.99 12.54
CA ILE A 186 17.38 -11.67 12.64
C ILE A 186 17.51 -12.95 13.47
N HIS A 187 18.60 -13.70 13.35
CA HIS A 187 18.85 -14.88 14.18
C HIS A 187 18.95 -14.54 15.67
N ASP A 188 19.67 -13.47 16.02
CA ASP A 188 19.81 -13.02 17.42
C ASP A 188 18.44 -12.66 18.02
N GLU A 189 17.58 -12.02 17.23
CA GLU A 189 16.23 -11.66 17.67
C GLU A 189 15.29 -12.87 17.75
N LEU A 190 15.42 -13.84 16.83
CA LEU A 190 14.72 -15.12 16.92
C LEU A 190 15.09 -15.86 18.20
N ASP A 191 16.37 -15.88 18.60
CA ASP A 191 16.82 -16.47 19.86
C ASP A 191 16.19 -15.78 21.07
N ARG A 192 16.17 -14.44 21.07
CA ARG A 192 15.56 -13.64 22.15
C ARG A 192 14.06 -13.93 22.30
N LEU A 193 13.37 -14.17 21.19
CA LEU A 193 11.95 -14.50 21.15
C LEU A 193 11.66 -16.00 21.40
N GLY A 194 12.70 -16.84 21.41
CA GLY A 194 12.55 -18.30 21.45
C GLY A 194 11.83 -18.84 20.23
N ALA A 195 12.11 -18.28 19.05
CA ALA A 195 11.57 -18.67 17.75
C ALA A 195 12.63 -19.41 16.92
N ASP A 196 12.20 -20.35 16.10
CA ASP A 196 13.06 -21.14 15.20
C ASP A 196 13.15 -20.52 13.80
N GLY A 197 12.15 -19.74 13.39
CA GLY A 197 12.14 -19.08 12.08
C GLY A 197 11.17 -17.91 11.98
N LEU A 198 11.39 -17.05 11.00
CA LEU A 198 10.57 -15.90 10.63
C LEU A 198 10.01 -16.11 9.23
N ILE A 199 8.70 -15.93 9.06
CA ILE A 199 8.06 -15.82 7.74
C ILE A 199 7.93 -14.33 7.40
N ALA A 200 8.58 -13.91 6.31
CA ALA A 200 8.48 -12.56 5.76
C ALA A 200 7.52 -12.56 4.57
N VAL A 201 6.40 -11.83 4.70
CA VAL A 201 5.34 -11.76 3.69
C VAL A 201 5.26 -10.39 3.03
N THR A 202 5.39 -9.30 3.79
CA THR A 202 5.28 -7.96 3.22
C THR A 202 6.50 -7.67 2.34
N LEU A 203 6.24 -7.09 1.16
CA LEU A 203 7.27 -6.95 0.12
C LEU A 203 8.43 -6.05 0.54
N ASP A 204 8.17 -5.05 1.38
CA ASP A 204 9.17 -4.16 1.94
C ASP A 204 10.10 -4.88 2.94
N ALA A 205 9.59 -5.84 3.71
CA ALA A 205 10.40 -6.67 4.59
C ALA A 205 11.30 -7.60 3.78
N VAL A 206 10.76 -8.28 2.77
CA VAL A 206 11.54 -9.15 1.87
C VAL A 206 12.63 -8.34 1.14
N ALA A 207 12.28 -7.17 0.59
CA ALA A 207 13.23 -6.26 -0.04
C ALA A 207 14.36 -5.81 0.90
N TRP A 208 14.04 -5.52 2.17
CA TRP A 208 15.04 -5.08 3.15
C TRP A 208 15.97 -6.22 3.61
N ILE A 209 15.42 -7.41 3.88
CA ILE A 209 16.21 -8.58 4.33
C ILE A 209 17.27 -8.94 3.28
N PHE A 210 16.87 -9.01 2.01
CA PHE A 210 17.72 -9.53 0.94
C PHE A 210 18.47 -8.45 0.15
N ASN A 211 18.43 -7.19 0.59
CA ASN A 211 18.96 -6.03 -0.15
C ASN A 211 18.48 -5.99 -1.61
N MET A 212 17.26 -6.45 -1.85
CA MET A 212 16.66 -6.59 -3.18
C MET A 212 15.64 -5.47 -3.41
N ARG A 213 15.53 -5.01 -4.64
CA ARG A 213 14.49 -4.06 -5.10
C ARG A 213 13.90 -4.56 -6.41
N GLY A 214 12.72 -4.04 -6.74
CA GLY A 214 12.01 -4.35 -7.98
C GLY A 214 11.10 -3.20 -8.40
N SER A 215 10.17 -3.50 -9.30
CA SER A 215 9.20 -2.51 -9.81
C SER A 215 7.84 -3.16 -10.08
N ASP A 216 7.47 -4.16 -9.29
CA ASP A 216 6.21 -4.89 -9.48
C ASP A 216 4.99 -4.12 -8.96
N VAL A 217 5.23 -3.22 -8.02
CA VAL A 217 4.23 -2.32 -7.46
C VAL A 217 4.53 -0.92 -7.93
N ASP A 218 3.54 -0.22 -8.47
CA ASP A 218 3.71 1.17 -8.89
C ASP A 218 4.21 2.01 -7.71
N PHE A 219 5.21 2.85 -7.97
CA PHE A 219 5.87 3.77 -7.02
C PHE A 219 6.63 3.14 -5.84
N ASN A 220 6.45 1.85 -5.59
CA ASN A 220 7.07 1.12 -4.49
C ASN A 220 8.12 0.18 -5.06
N PRO A 221 9.43 0.38 -4.77
CA PRO A 221 10.52 -0.34 -5.44
C PRO A 221 10.70 -1.77 -4.89
N VAL A 222 9.64 -2.56 -4.93
CA VAL A 222 9.56 -3.91 -4.37
C VAL A 222 9.21 -4.92 -5.47
N ALA A 223 9.49 -6.19 -5.19
CA ALA A 223 9.17 -7.31 -6.06
C ALA A 223 8.29 -8.31 -5.33
N VAL A 224 7.35 -8.92 -6.03
CA VAL A 224 6.47 -9.98 -5.52
C VAL A 224 7.32 -11.18 -5.13
N ALA A 225 7.43 -11.43 -3.82
CA ALA A 225 8.26 -12.48 -3.24
C ALA A 225 7.88 -12.75 -1.77
N TYR A 226 8.22 -13.93 -1.27
CA TYR A 226 8.20 -14.27 0.16
C TYR A 226 9.61 -14.56 0.67
N GLY A 227 9.81 -14.48 1.98
CA GLY A 227 11.03 -14.89 2.64
C GLY A 227 10.77 -15.83 3.82
N TYR A 228 11.70 -16.75 4.05
CA TYR A 228 11.81 -17.48 5.30
C TYR A 228 13.24 -17.38 5.82
N VAL A 229 13.41 -17.03 7.10
CA VAL A 229 14.73 -16.90 7.73
C VAL A 229 14.76 -17.75 8.99
N SER A 230 15.75 -18.63 9.10
CA SER A 230 16.00 -19.48 10.27
C SER A 230 17.49 -19.75 10.42
N LYS A 231 17.90 -20.23 11.59
CA LYS A 231 19.30 -20.64 11.82
C LYS A 231 19.81 -21.71 10.86
N LYS A 232 18.92 -22.52 10.27
CA LYS A 232 19.29 -23.60 9.34
C LYS A 232 19.46 -23.10 7.92
N GLU A 233 18.58 -22.19 7.50
CA GLU A 233 18.55 -21.66 6.14
C GLU A 233 17.76 -20.35 6.06
N SER A 234 18.11 -19.55 5.06
CA SER A 234 17.31 -18.43 4.58
C SER A 234 16.89 -18.70 3.14
N VAL A 235 15.59 -18.59 2.86
CA VAL A 235 14.99 -18.90 1.56
C VAL A 235 14.24 -17.69 1.04
N LEU A 236 14.50 -17.30 -0.20
CA LEU A 236 13.74 -16.33 -0.98
C LEU A 236 12.85 -17.08 -1.97
N PHE A 237 11.53 -16.94 -1.84
CA PHE A 237 10.55 -17.49 -2.77
C PHE A 237 10.17 -16.41 -3.78
N VAL A 238 10.63 -16.56 -5.02
CA VAL A 238 10.48 -15.56 -6.08
C VAL A 238 10.43 -16.27 -7.43
N ASP A 239 9.74 -15.68 -8.39
CA ASP A 239 9.83 -16.15 -9.78
C ASP A 239 11.28 -16.02 -10.26
N GLU A 240 11.89 -17.16 -10.60
CA GLU A 240 13.29 -17.24 -10.99
C GLU A 240 13.57 -16.42 -12.26
N GLU A 241 12.58 -16.24 -13.14
CA GLU A 241 12.69 -15.39 -14.32
C GLU A 241 12.91 -13.91 -13.96
N LYS A 242 12.69 -13.49 -12.71
CA LYS A 242 13.00 -12.12 -12.26
C LYS A 242 14.49 -11.90 -12.01
N LEU A 243 15.26 -12.96 -11.80
CA LEU A 243 16.67 -12.92 -11.44
C LEU A 243 17.54 -13.05 -12.68
N ASP A 244 18.60 -12.26 -12.77
CA ASP A 244 19.72 -12.56 -13.66
C ASP A 244 20.78 -13.40 -12.94
N ASP A 245 21.72 -13.98 -13.70
CA ASP A 245 22.78 -14.84 -13.14
C ASP A 245 23.61 -14.11 -12.09
N LEU A 246 23.88 -12.82 -12.26
CA LEU A 246 24.67 -12.03 -11.32
C LEU A 246 23.93 -11.87 -9.98
N THR A 247 22.65 -11.50 -10.02
CA THR A 247 21.79 -11.33 -8.85
C THR A 247 21.63 -12.65 -8.11
N LYS A 248 21.32 -13.73 -8.84
CA LYS A 248 21.19 -15.09 -8.28
C LYS A 248 22.48 -15.52 -7.57
N ASN A 249 23.62 -15.41 -8.25
CA ASN A 249 24.91 -15.79 -7.67
C ASN A 249 25.31 -14.93 -6.47
N THR A 250 24.94 -13.64 -6.46
CA THR A 250 25.22 -12.75 -5.33
C THR A 250 24.40 -13.15 -4.10
N LEU A 251 23.11 -13.44 -4.26
CA LEU A 251 22.26 -13.94 -3.17
C LEU A 251 22.74 -15.28 -2.62
N LEU A 252 23.13 -16.23 -3.49
CA LEU A 252 23.70 -17.51 -3.07
C LEU A 252 24.97 -17.34 -2.24
N LYS A 253 25.86 -16.41 -2.62
CA LYS A 253 27.07 -16.07 -1.84
C LYS A 253 26.76 -15.43 -0.49
N GLN A 254 25.62 -14.77 -0.36
CA GLN A 254 25.11 -14.22 0.90
C GLN A 254 24.40 -15.28 1.77
N GLY A 255 24.36 -16.54 1.33
CA GLY A 255 23.73 -17.65 2.07
C GLY A 255 22.22 -17.78 1.85
N VAL A 256 21.67 -17.12 0.82
CA VAL A 256 20.25 -17.16 0.50
C VAL A 256 19.98 -18.28 -0.50
N LYS A 257 19.08 -19.20 -0.15
CA LYS A 257 18.51 -20.17 -1.09
C LYS A 257 17.39 -19.50 -1.88
N ILE A 258 17.22 -19.92 -3.12
CA ILE A 258 16.17 -19.41 -4.02
C ILE A 258 15.26 -20.59 -4.36
N ASP A 259 13.96 -20.38 -4.25
CA ASP A 259 12.92 -21.34 -4.62
C ASP A 259 11.77 -20.59 -5.31
N ASP A 260 10.91 -21.34 -5.99
CA ASP A 260 9.79 -20.76 -6.75
C ASP A 260 8.78 -20.05 -5.85
N TYR A 261 8.15 -18.99 -6.37
CA TYR A 261 7.21 -18.15 -5.61
C TYR A 261 6.08 -18.94 -4.94
N ASP A 262 5.49 -19.92 -5.63
CA ASP A 262 4.36 -20.70 -5.11
C ASP A 262 4.81 -21.82 -4.16
N ARG A 263 6.11 -22.16 -4.13
CA ARG A 263 6.66 -23.18 -3.23
C ARG A 263 6.56 -22.80 -1.76
N VAL A 264 6.39 -21.52 -1.43
CA VAL A 264 6.25 -21.03 -0.06
C VAL A 264 5.16 -21.78 0.73
N PHE A 265 4.02 -22.10 0.10
CA PHE A 265 2.93 -22.81 0.77
C PHE A 265 3.35 -24.24 1.12
N SER A 266 3.92 -24.95 0.16
CA SER A 266 4.42 -26.32 0.39
C SER A 266 5.58 -26.34 1.38
N TYR A 267 6.45 -25.34 1.37
CA TYR A 267 7.56 -25.22 2.31
C TYR A 267 7.04 -25.03 3.74
N VAL A 268 6.13 -24.07 3.93
CA VAL A 268 5.53 -23.76 5.24
C VAL A 268 4.72 -24.94 5.79
N ALA A 269 4.00 -25.66 4.93
CA ALA A 269 3.25 -26.86 5.33
C ALA A 269 4.15 -27.99 5.84
N ASN A 270 5.39 -28.06 5.36
CA ASN A 270 6.35 -29.11 5.69
C ASN A 270 7.39 -28.68 6.74
N LEU A 271 7.19 -27.55 7.41
CA LEU A 271 8.02 -27.19 8.56
C LEU A 271 7.96 -28.31 9.62
N PRO A 272 9.08 -28.64 10.29
CA PRO A 272 9.09 -29.68 11.31
C PRO A 272 8.04 -29.45 12.40
N GLU A 273 7.50 -30.53 12.96
CA GLU A 273 6.59 -30.43 14.09
C GLU A 273 7.19 -29.62 15.25
N ASN A 274 6.35 -28.87 15.96
CA ASN A 274 6.73 -28.00 17.08
C ASN A 274 7.69 -26.84 16.73
N THR A 275 7.96 -26.58 15.45
CA THR A 275 8.71 -25.39 15.02
C THR A 275 8.01 -24.12 15.55
N ALA A 276 8.76 -23.27 16.24
CA ALA A 276 8.30 -22.00 16.74
C ALA A 276 8.46 -20.92 15.66
N VAL A 277 7.35 -20.48 15.06
CA VAL A 277 7.37 -19.56 13.93
C VAL A 277 6.99 -18.15 14.40
N CYS A 278 7.91 -17.21 14.23
CA CYS A 278 7.68 -15.79 14.41
C CYS A 278 6.91 -15.23 13.20
N LEU A 279 5.82 -14.52 13.48
CA LEU A 279 5.05 -13.79 12.49
C LEU A 279 4.32 -12.61 13.15
N THR A 280 3.67 -11.79 12.34
CA THR A 280 2.78 -10.73 12.83
C THR A 280 1.42 -10.90 12.16
N GLY A 281 0.34 -11.09 12.93
CA GLY A 281 -0.96 -11.48 12.40
C GLY A 281 -1.56 -10.53 11.35
N HIS A 282 -1.25 -9.24 11.37
CA HIS A 282 -1.71 -8.26 10.37
C HIS A 282 -0.74 -8.12 9.17
N LYS A 283 0.33 -8.90 9.13
CA LYS A 283 1.36 -8.91 8.07
C LYS A 283 1.53 -10.28 7.40
N ILE A 284 0.62 -11.22 7.64
CA ILE A 284 0.57 -12.52 6.95
C ILE A 284 -0.83 -12.73 6.41
N ASN A 285 -0.94 -13.19 5.16
CA ASN A 285 -2.24 -13.56 4.60
C ASN A 285 -2.79 -14.82 5.30
N TYR A 286 -4.11 -14.90 5.38
CA TYR A 286 -4.76 -15.95 6.15
C TYR A 286 -4.55 -17.35 5.55
N LYS A 287 -4.43 -17.47 4.23
CA LYS A 287 -4.15 -18.76 3.56
C LYS A 287 -2.79 -19.32 4.00
N LEU A 288 -1.73 -18.51 3.98
CA LEU A 288 -0.40 -18.93 4.43
C LEU A 288 -0.39 -19.22 5.93
N TYR A 289 -1.10 -18.42 6.73
CA TYR A 289 -1.29 -18.69 8.16
C TYR A 289 -1.96 -20.05 8.41
N GLN A 290 -3.02 -20.39 7.65
CA GLN A 290 -3.72 -21.68 7.75
C GLN A 290 -2.89 -22.86 7.20
N THR A 291 -1.87 -22.58 6.39
CA THR A 291 -0.97 -23.60 5.81
C THR A 291 0.03 -24.12 6.85
N LEU A 292 0.31 -23.36 7.91
CA LEU A 292 1.13 -23.82 9.03
C LEU A 292 0.49 -25.05 9.69
N SER A 293 1.30 -26.07 9.96
CA SER A 293 0.86 -27.24 10.73
C SER A 293 0.31 -26.81 12.09
N ALA A 294 -0.77 -27.45 12.54
CA ALA A 294 -1.36 -27.23 13.85
C ALA A 294 -0.40 -27.52 15.02
N THR A 295 0.68 -28.29 14.76
CA THR A 295 1.74 -28.55 15.75
C THR A 295 2.77 -27.43 15.84
N CYS A 296 2.84 -26.52 14.87
CA CYS A 296 3.77 -25.39 14.93
C CYS A 296 3.32 -24.39 16.01
N ARG A 297 4.27 -23.85 16.77
CA ARG A 297 4.00 -22.85 17.80
C ARG A 297 4.12 -21.46 17.19
N ILE A 298 3.02 -20.71 17.16
CA ILE A 298 3.01 -19.37 16.58
C ILE A 298 3.42 -18.36 17.64
N ILE A 299 4.45 -17.56 17.34
CA ILE A 299 4.89 -16.42 18.13
C ILE A 299 4.44 -15.16 17.38
N ASP A 300 3.25 -14.66 17.75
CA ASP A 300 2.65 -13.46 17.16
C ASP A 300 3.16 -12.22 17.90
N VAL A 301 4.13 -11.53 17.31
CA VAL A 301 4.82 -10.37 17.88
C VAL A 301 4.93 -9.25 16.85
N PRO A 302 5.19 -7.99 17.25
CA PRO A 302 5.62 -6.97 16.31
C PRO A 302 6.83 -7.46 15.51
N SER A 303 6.74 -7.36 14.19
CA SER A 303 7.74 -7.90 13.26
C SER A 303 9.15 -7.40 13.61
N PRO A 304 10.10 -8.32 13.91
CA PRO A 304 11.50 -7.99 14.13
C PRO A 304 12.09 -7.12 13.01
N VAL A 305 11.77 -7.46 11.76
CA VAL A 305 12.30 -6.78 10.58
C VAL A 305 11.78 -5.35 10.48
N ASP A 306 10.51 -5.11 10.85
CA ASP A 306 9.97 -3.75 10.87
C ASP A 306 10.65 -2.87 11.91
N LEU A 307 10.90 -3.41 13.11
CA LEU A 307 11.61 -2.70 14.17
C LEU A 307 13.05 -2.40 13.75
N MET A 308 13.74 -3.36 13.13
CA MET A 308 15.12 -3.20 12.65
C MET A 308 15.23 -2.16 11.54
N LYS A 309 14.33 -2.17 10.55
CA LYS A 309 14.36 -1.21 9.42
C LYS A 309 13.73 0.15 9.74
N ALA A 310 12.99 0.26 10.84
CA ALA A 310 12.46 1.53 11.31
C ALA A 310 13.59 2.48 11.71
N VAL A 311 14.66 1.94 12.32
CA VAL A 311 15.87 2.68 12.73
C VAL A 311 16.93 2.57 11.64
N LYS A 312 17.26 3.70 11.00
CA LYS A 312 18.18 3.74 9.86
C LYS A 312 19.62 3.75 10.36
N ASN A 313 20.51 3.02 9.69
CA ASN A 313 21.94 3.14 9.95
C ASN A 313 22.50 4.44 9.34
N GLU A 314 23.75 4.80 9.66
CA GLU A 314 24.35 6.05 9.18
C GLU A 314 24.46 6.13 7.64
N THR A 315 24.70 5.02 6.96
CA THR A 315 24.73 4.98 5.48
C THR A 315 23.35 5.30 4.91
N GLU A 316 22.29 4.65 5.40
CA GLU A 316 20.91 4.91 5.00
C GLU A 316 20.50 6.36 5.32
N LEU A 317 20.86 6.89 6.49
CA LEU A 317 20.59 8.28 6.87
C LEU A 317 21.28 9.28 5.93
N ASN A 318 22.54 9.04 5.56
CA ASN A 318 23.25 9.86 4.59
C ASN A 318 22.63 9.76 3.20
N GLY A 319 22.19 8.57 2.79
CA GLY A 319 21.41 8.37 1.56
C GLY A 319 20.14 9.22 1.53
N PHE A 320 19.34 9.21 2.61
CA PHE A 320 18.16 10.07 2.71
C PHE A 320 18.50 11.57 2.62
N ARG A 321 19.57 12.01 3.29
CA ARG A 321 20.04 13.41 3.20
C ARG A 321 20.41 13.78 1.76
N HIS A 322 21.15 12.92 1.06
CA HIS A 322 21.51 13.14 -0.34
C HIS A 322 20.29 13.15 -1.26
N ALA A 323 19.36 12.19 -1.10
CA ALA A 323 18.11 12.15 -1.85
C ALA A 323 17.29 13.43 -1.67
N MET A 324 17.15 13.91 -0.42
CA MET A 324 16.44 15.17 -0.11
C MET A 324 17.11 16.40 -0.72
N VAL A 325 18.45 16.45 -0.77
CA VAL A 325 19.18 17.54 -1.44
C VAL A 325 18.92 17.53 -2.95
N LYS A 326 19.04 16.35 -3.59
CA LYS A 326 18.77 16.17 -5.03
C LYS A 326 17.33 16.54 -5.38
N ASP A 327 16.37 16.07 -4.59
CA ASP A 327 14.96 16.39 -4.79
C ASP A 327 14.68 17.89 -4.55
N GLY A 328 15.35 18.50 -3.57
CA GLY A 328 15.32 19.94 -3.34
C GLY A 328 15.80 20.75 -4.54
N VAL A 329 16.87 20.32 -5.22
CA VAL A 329 17.35 20.96 -6.46
C VAL A 329 16.29 20.86 -7.58
N ALA A 330 15.66 19.69 -7.73
CA ALA A 330 14.58 19.51 -8.71
C ALA A 330 13.38 20.41 -8.41
N LEU A 331 12.96 20.50 -7.14
CA LEU A 331 11.86 21.36 -6.71
C LEU A 331 12.16 22.85 -6.92
N VAL A 332 13.37 23.32 -6.62
CA VAL A 332 13.76 24.73 -6.87
C VAL A 332 13.66 25.04 -8.36
N LYS A 333 14.22 24.19 -9.23
CA LYS A 333 14.12 24.37 -10.69
C LYS A 333 12.66 24.37 -11.16
N PHE A 334 11.85 23.46 -10.62
CA PHE A 334 10.42 23.39 -10.89
C PHE A 334 9.69 24.68 -10.49
N PHE A 335 9.89 25.19 -9.28
CA PHE A 335 9.22 26.42 -8.83
C PHE A 335 9.67 27.65 -9.63
N MET A 336 10.95 27.74 -9.99
CA MET A 336 11.45 28.80 -10.89
C MET A 336 10.80 28.76 -12.28
N TRP A 337 10.52 27.56 -12.80
CA TRP A 337 9.77 27.38 -14.04
C TRP A 337 8.29 27.75 -13.86
N LEU A 338 7.65 27.27 -12.79
CA LEU A 338 6.23 27.47 -12.50
C LEU A 338 5.88 28.96 -12.38
N GLU A 339 6.72 29.75 -11.70
CA GLU A 339 6.54 31.20 -11.56
C GLU A 339 6.47 31.95 -12.90
N LYS A 340 7.16 31.45 -13.92
CA LYS A 340 7.15 32.03 -15.28
C LYS A 340 6.01 31.50 -16.13
N ALA A 341 5.74 30.20 -16.03
CA ALA A 341 4.79 29.50 -16.90
C ALA A 341 3.33 29.81 -16.54
N VAL A 342 3.00 30.04 -15.26
CA VAL A 342 1.61 30.33 -14.86
C VAL A 342 1.09 31.64 -15.49
N PRO A 343 1.81 32.78 -15.45
CA PRO A 343 1.39 33.99 -16.15
C PRO A 343 1.23 33.85 -17.67
N GLU A 344 2.02 32.98 -18.31
CA GLU A 344 1.92 32.68 -19.75
C GLU A 344 0.65 31.86 -20.09
N GLY A 345 0.02 31.24 -19.09
CA GLY A 345 -1.22 30.50 -19.24
C GLY A 345 -1.06 29.16 -19.96
N SER A 346 0.08 28.50 -19.84
CA SER A 346 0.36 27.17 -20.42
C SER A 346 0.25 26.02 -19.43
N VAL A 347 0.01 26.31 -18.14
CA VAL A 347 0.08 25.30 -17.08
C VAL A 347 -1.29 24.72 -16.76
N THR A 348 -1.37 23.39 -16.72
CA THR A 348 -2.49 22.63 -16.16
C THR A 348 -1.99 21.82 -14.95
N GLU A 349 -2.92 21.28 -14.16
CA GLU A 349 -2.57 20.36 -13.07
C GLU A 349 -1.76 19.14 -13.54
N ILE A 350 -1.98 18.66 -14.76
CA ILE A 350 -1.20 17.54 -15.34
C ILE A 350 0.22 17.99 -15.67
N THR A 351 0.36 19.20 -16.23
CA THR A 351 1.68 19.75 -16.58
C THR A 351 2.59 19.87 -15.36
N VAL A 352 2.02 20.04 -14.16
CA VAL A 352 2.79 20.05 -12.90
C VAL A 352 3.48 18.71 -12.66
N ASP A 353 2.76 17.60 -12.79
CA ASP A 353 3.29 16.24 -12.64
C ASP A 353 4.41 15.97 -13.67
N GLU A 354 4.12 16.25 -14.94
CA GLU A 354 5.08 16.07 -16.04
C GLU A 354 6.40 16.84 -15.81
N LYS A 355 6.29 18.09 -15.35
CA LYS A 355 7.45 18.95 -15.12
C LYS A 355 8.23 18.57 -13.88
N LEU A 356 7.57 18.13 -12.82
CA LEU A 356 8.26 17.58 -11.64
C LEU A 356 9.05 16.33 -12.00
N ARG A 357 8.45 15.41 -12.76
CA ARG A 357 9.16 14.22 -13.27
C ARG A 357 10.35 14.61 -14.13
N GLU A 358 10.18 15.56 -15.05
CA GLU A 358 11.27 16.07 -15.91
C GLU A 358 12.47 16.52 -15.07
N PHE A 359 12.26 17.38 -14.07
CA PHE A 359 13.36 17.90 -13.24
C PHE A 359 13.97 16.85 -12.30
N ARG A 360 13.16 15.93 -11.76
CA ARG A 360 13.63 14.82 -10.93
C ARG A 360 14.45 13.81 -11.73
N SER A 361 14.06 13.50 -12.96
CA SER A 361 14.79 12.57 -13.83
C SER A 361 16.20 13.05 -14.23
N GLN A 362 16.49 14.33 -14.04
CA GLN A 362 17.83 14.90 -14.25
C GLN A 362 18.75 14.68 -13.03
N GLN A 363 18.23 14.21 -11.90
CA GLN A 363 19.00 14.01 -10.68
C GLN A 363 19.63 12.61 -10.65
N GLU A 364 20.84 12.53 -10.11
CA GLU A 364 21.55 11.25 -9.97
C GLU A 364 20.78 10.25 -9.10
N LEU A 365 20.84 8.98 -9.52
CA LEU A 365 20.20 7.85 -8.83
C LEU A 365 18.66 7.88 -8.83
N PHE A 366 18.01 8.80 -9.55
CA PHE A 366 16.55 8.80 -9.68
C PHE A 366 16.07 7.50 -10.34
N VAL A 367 15.03 6.91 -9.76
CA VAL A 367 14.42 5.65 -10.20
C VAL A 367 13.02 5.90 -10.77
N GLY A 368 12.24 6.77 -10.11
CA GLY A 368 10.86 7.05 -10.46
C GLY A 368 10.20 7.87 -9.36
N GLU A 369 8.90 8.12 -9.48
CA GLU A 369 8.12 8.80 -8.43
C GLU A 369 7.85 7.85 -7.25
N SER A 370 7.74 8.40 -6.03
CA SER A 370 7.39 7.61 -4.82
C SER A 370 5.88 7.48 -4.58
N PHE A 371 5.08 8.27 -5.30
CA PHE A 371 3.63 8.14 -5.45
C PHE A 371 3.18 9.01 -6.63
N SER A 372 1.92 8.86 -7.07
CA SER A 372 1.35 9.74 -8.10
C SER A 372 1.25 11.17 -7.57
N THR A 373 1.86 12.14 -8.26
CA THR A 373 1.79 13.55 -7.88
C THR A 373 0.35 14.02 -7.70
N ILE A 374 0.08 14.71 -6.59
CA ILE A 374 -1.18 15.39 -6.31
C ILE A 374 -0.97 16.88 -6.62
N ALA A 375 -1.51 17.34 -7.75
CA ALA A 375 -1.49 18.74 -8.14
C ALA A 375 -2.92 19.29 -8.16
N GLY A 376 -3.35 19.92 -7.07
CA GLY A 376 -4.72 20.41 -6.90
C GLY A 376 -4.80 21.93 -6.94
N TYR A 377 -5.36 22.48 -8.01
CA TYR A 377 -5.60 23.92 -8.15
C TYR A 377 -6.96 24.32 -7.59
N ALA A 378 -7.00 25.40 -6.80
CA ALA A 378 -8.22 25.96 -6.23
C ALA A 378 -9.09 24.88 -5.55
N ARG A 379 -10.30 24.61 -6.08
CA ARG A 379 -11.23 23.63 -5.49
C ARG A 379 -10.67 22.21 -5.45
N ASN A 380 -9.83 21.85 -6.42
CA ASN A 380 -9.24 20.51 -6.49
C ASN A 380 -8.22 20.29 -5.38
N GLY A 381 -7.59 21.36 -4.87
CA GLY A 381 -6.70 21.29 -3.70
C GLY A 381 -7.41 20.94 -2.38
N ALA A 382 -8.74 20.96 -2.34
CA ALA A 382 -9.52 20.50 -1.18
C ALA A 382 -9.82 18.99 -1.21
N VAL A 383 -9.55 18.31 -2.33
CA VAL A 383 -9.70 16.85 -2.46
C VAL A 383 -8.37 16.22 -2.06
N ILE A 384 -8.35 15.52 -0.91
CA ILE A 384 -7.11 15.13 -0.21
C ILE A 384 -6.18 14.30 -1.11
N HIS A 385 -6.69 13.24 -1.75
CA HIS A 385 -5.94 12.42 -2.69
C HIS A 385 -6.38 12.69 -4.14
N TYR A 386 -6.44 13.96 -4.51
CA TYR A 386 -6.79 14.37 -5.88
C TYR A 386 -5.82 13.80 -6.91
N ARG A 387 -6.35 13.35 -8.05
CA ARG A 387 -5.55 12.97 -9.20
C ARG A 387 -6.08 13.68 -10.44
N ALA A 388 -5.25 14.51 -11.03
CA ALA A 388 -5.58 15.21 -12.27
C ALA A 388 -5.81 14.19 -13.40
N GLN A 389 -6.91 14.35 -14.13
CA GLN A 389 -7.21 13.57 -15.34
C GLN A 389 -7.29 14.51 -16.54
N PRO A 390 -6.88 14.07 -17.75
CA PRO A 390 -6.90 14.91 -18.95
C PRO A 390 -8.23 15.64 -19.18
N ASP A 391 -9.34 14.96 -18.89
CA ASP A 391 -10.68 15.47 -19.16
C ASP A 391 -11.23 16.37 -18.02
N THR A 392 -10.65 16.33 -16.82
CA THR A 392 -11.16 17.05 -15.63
C THR A 392 -10.17 18.03 -15.01
N CYS A 393 -8.91 18.04 -15.50
CA CYS A 393 -7.87 18.90 -14.95
C CYS A 393 -8.18 20.38 -15.17
N LEU A 394 -7.82 21.19 -14.18
CA LEU A 394 -7.95 22.63 -14.29
C LEU A 394 -6.69 23.24 -14.90
N LYS A 395 -6.91 24.30 -15.67
CA LYS A 395 -5.87 25.26 -16.02
C LYS A 395 -5.52 26.08 -14.78
N ILE A 396 -4.23 26.25 -14.51
CA ILE A 396 -3.75 27.04 -13.39
C ILE A 396 -3.74 28.51 -13.81
N GLU A 397 -4.60 29.32 -13.22
CA GLU A 397 -4.65 30.76 -13.45
C GLU A 397 -3.73 31.51 -12.46
N PRO A 398 -3.29 32.75 -12.78
CA PRO A 398 -2.48 33.57 -11.89
C PRO A 398 -3.29 34.15 -10.70
N LYS A 399 -3.98 33.28 -9.94
CA LYS A 399 -4.87 33.61 -8.83
C LYS A 399 -5.03 32.41 -7.90
N GLY A 400 -5.05 32.65 -6.58
CA GLY A 400 -5.34 31.61 -5.59
C GLY A 400 -4.16 30.70 -5.27
N LEU A 401 -4.49 29.51 -4.77
CA LEU A 401 -3.53 28.51 -4.27
C LEU A 401 -3.45 27.31 -5.22
N LEU A 402 -2.25 26.75 -5.31
CA LEU A 402 -1.97 25.45 -5.92
C LEU A 402 -1.31 24.57 -4.85
N LEU A 403 -1.92 23.43 -4.56
CA LEU A 403 -1.31 22.38 -3.73
C LEU A 403 -0.56 21.41 -4.63
N ILE A 404 0.67 21.07 -4.22
CA ILE A 404 1.53 20.14 -4.92
C ILE A 404 2.09 19.18 -3.87
N ASP A 405 1.67 17.92 -3.94
CA ASP A 405 2.22 16.83 -3.15
C ASP A 405 2.93 15.85 -4.08
N SER A 406 4.21 15.59 -3.85
CA SER A 406 4.98 14.75 -4.75
C SER A 406 6.27 14.24 -4.11
N GLY A 407 6.83 13.17 -4.66
CA GLY A 407 8.10 12.63 -4.20
C GLY A 407 8.80 11.77 -5.24
N GLY A 408 10.06 11.42 -4.95
CA GLY A 408 10.91 10.61 -5.80
C GLY A 408 11.48 9.40 -5.06
N GLN A 409 11.61 8.29 -5.78
CA GLN A 409 12.47 7.18 -5.45
C GLN A 409 13.85 7.43 -6.05
N TYR A 410 14.86 7.38 -5.19
CA TYR A 410 16.27 7.35 -5.54
C TYR A 410 16.87 6.05 -5.03
N LYS A 411 17.95 5.55 -5.65
CA LYS A 411 18.59 4.31 -5.18
C LYS A 411 19.03 4.40 -3.71
N ASP A 412 19.36 5.61 -3.25
CA ASP A 412 19.85 5.93 -1.91
C ASP A 412 18.78 6.53 -0.97
N GLY A 413 17.53 6.72 -1.40
CA GLY A 413 16.49 7.24 -0.51
C GLY A 413 15.15 7.52 -1.19
N THR A 414 14.12 7.77 -0.39
CA THR A 414 12.76 8.10 -0.85
C THR A 414 12.39 9.47 -0.32
N THR A 415 11.76 10.30 -1.14
CA THR A 415 11.24 11.61 -0.73
C THR A 415 9.72 11.66 -0.80
N ASP A 416 9.15 12.54 0.02
CA ASP A 416 7.73 12.86 0.09
C ASP A 416 7.61 14.31 0.60
N ILE A 417 7.14 15.22 -0.27
CA ILE A 417 7.15 16.65 0.00
C ILE A 417 5.91 17.32 -0.59
N THR A 418 5.13 17.94 0.30
CA THR A 418 4.04 18.83 -0.07
C THR A 418 4.45 20.31 0.01
N ARG A 419 4.02 21.12 -0.97
CA ARG A 419 4.00 22.58 -0.91
C ARG A 419 2.66 23.11 -1.40
N THR A 420 2.09 24.06 -0.68
CA THR A 420 0.98 24.88 -1.18
C THR A 420 1.54 26.26 -1.51
N VAL A 421 1.47 26.64 -2.78
CA VAL A 421 2.04 27.90 -3.28
C VAL A 421 0.95 28.87 -3.72
N ALA A 422 1.22 30.16 -3.56
CA ALA A 422 0.40 31.20 -4.15
C ALA A 422 0.76 31.33 -5.63
N VAL A 423 -0.20 31.06 -6.51
CA VAL A 423 -0.04 31.28 -7.96
C VAL A 423 -0.57 32.65 -8.39
N GLY A 424 -1.09 33.44 -7.45
CA GLY A 424 -1.46 34.83 -7.64
C GLY A 424 -2.13 35.43 -6.41
N LYS A 425 -3.09 36.34 -6.60
CA LYS A 425 -3.75 37.04 -5.48
C LYS A 425 -4.52 36.08 -4.58
N LEU A 426 -4.28 36.17 -3.26
CA LEU A 426 -4.95 35.38 -2.23
C LEU A 426 -6.04 36.17 -1.48
N THR A 427 -7.06 35.45 -1.00
CA THR A 427 -8.05 36.00 -0.06
C THR A 427 -7.47 36.07 1.36
N LYS A 428 -8.17 36.75 2.28
CA LYS A 428 -7.80 36.77 3.70
C LYS A 428 -7.89 35.37 4.31
N GLN A 429 -9.00 34.66 4.05
CA GLN A 429 -9.24 33.30 4.53
C GLN A 429 -8.11 32.33 4.11
N MET A 430 -7.72 32.33 2.83
CA MET A 430 -6.64 31.47 2.33
C MET A 430 -5.31 31.68 3.08
N ARG A 431 -4.98 32.93 3.45
CA ARG A 431 -3.77 33.23 4.22
C ARG A 431 -3.89 32.76 5.67
N GLU A 432 -5.05 32.93 6.28
CA GLU A 432 -5.32 32.48 7.65
C GLU A 432 -5.22 30.96 7.76
N ASP A 433 -5.88 30.23 6.85
CA ASP A 433 -5.85 28.76 6.81
C ASP A 433 -4.42 28.23 6.62
N TYR A 434 -3.69 28.76 5.61
CA TYR A 434 -2.29 28.40 5.38
C TYR A 434 -1.42 28.66 6.60
N THR A 435 -1.60 29.81 7.26
CA THR A 435 -0.80 30.19 8.43
C THR A 435 -1.07 29.28 9.63
N ASN A 436 -2.33 28.85 9.83
CA ASN A 436 -2.67 27.93 10.91
C ASN A 436 -2.05 26.54 10.69
N VAL A 437 -2.05 26.03 9.46
CA VAL A 437 -1.33 24.79 9.10
C VAL A 437 0.18 24.95 9.31
N LEU A 438 0.77 26.07 8.87
CA LEU A 438 2.20 26.34 9.05
C LEU A 438 2.60 26.40 10.54
N LYS A 439 1.77 27.00 11.40
CA LYS A 439 1.99 26.98 12.86
C LYS A 439 2.04 25.56 13.40
N GLY A 440 1.11 24.70 12.99
CA GLY A 440 1.11 23.28 13.38
C GLY A 440 2.36 22.54 12.90
N HIS A 441 2.75 22.74 11.63
CA HIS A 441 3.97 22.15 11.06
C HIS A 441 5.23 22.55 11.84
N ILE A 442 5.40 23.86 12.14
CA ILE A 442 6.53 24.36 12.93
C ILE A 442 6.47 23.78 14.36
N GLY A 443 5.28 23.70 14.96
CA GLY A 443 5.09 23.12 16.28
C GLY A 443 5.61 21.70 16.39
N ILE A 444 5.34 20.85 15.38
CA ILE A 444 5.88 19.49 15.30
C ILE A 444 7.39 19.51 15.02
N ALA A 445 7.84 20.30 14.04
CA ALA A 445 9.23 20.30 13.60
C ALA A 445 10.23 20.80 14.67
N THR A 446 9.75 21.55 15.66
CA THR A 446 10.59 22.18 16.69
C THR A 446 10.35 21.65 18.11
N VAL A 447 9.41 20.72 18.30
CA VAL A 447 9.12 20.17 19.63
C VAL A 447 10.26 19.33 20.16
N VAL A 448 10.59 19.53 21.44
CA VAL A 448 11.47 18.65 22.21
C VAL A 448 10.58 17.74 23.07
N TYR A 449 10.83 16.43 23.00
CA TYR A 449 10.05 15.41 23.70
C TYR A 449 10.97 14.34 24.32
N PRO A 450 10.55 13.69 25.42
CA PRO A 450 11.32 12.59 26.00
C PRO A 450 11.43 11.38 25.07
N GLU A 451 12.55 10.68 25.13
CA GLU A 451 12.71 9.36 24.49
C GLU A 451 11.58 8.42 24.92
N GLY A 452 11.06 7.63 23.97
CA GLY A 452 9.91 6.74 24.19
C GLY A 452 8.54 7.38 24.01
N THR A 453 8.45 8.69 23.77
CA THR A 453 7.19 9.35 23.38
C THR A 453 6.67 8.76 22.06
N ARG A 454 5.40 8.34 22.03
CA ARG A 454 4.78 7.81 20.81
C ARG A 454 4.38 8.96 19.89
N GLY A 455 4.57 8.80 18.58
CA GLY A 455 4.23 9.83 17.59
C GLY A 455 2.78 10.33 17.67
N SER A 456 1.83 9.45 18.02
CA SER A 456 0.42 9.82 18.20
C SER A 456 0.17 10.85 19.30
N GLN A 457 1.05 10.93 20.30
CA GLN A 457 0.95 11.92 21.38
C GLN A 457 1.36 13.33 20.91
N LEU A 458 2.08 13.43 19.79
CA LEU A 458 2.53 14.70 19.22
C LEU A 458 1.51 15.29 18.24
N ASP A 459 0.58 14.48 17.71
CA ASP A 459 -0.40 14.88 16.67
C ASP A 459 -1.22 16.14 17.05
N VAL A 460 -1.54 16.30 18.33
CA VAL A 460 -2.25 17.50 18.83
C VAL A 460 -1.53 18.81 18.50
N LEU A 461 -0.20 18.81 18.43
CA LEU A 461 0.60 20.00 18.13
C LEU A 461 0.41 20.47 16.69
N ALA A 462 0.12 19.54 15.76
CA ALA A 462 -0.20 19.88 14.37
C ALA A 462 -1.61 20.49 14.23
N ARG A 463 -2.53 20.19 15.15
CA ARG A 463 -3.96 20.54 15.03
C ARG A 463 -4.39 21.73 15.87
N LYS A 464 -3.66 22.04 16.94
CA LYS A 464 -4.04 23.04 17.96
C LYS A 464 -4.39 24.43 17.40
N ALA A 465 -3.78 24.86 16.30
CA ALA A 465 -4.08 26.16 15.69
C ALA A 465 -5.30 26.15 14.75
N LEU A 466 -5.80 24.96 14.39
CA LEU A 466 -7.00 24.75 13.57
C LEU A 466 -8.25 24.55 14.44
N TRP A 467 -8.10 23.89 15.60
CA TRP A 467 -9.14 23.80 16.64
C TRP A 467 -9.35 25.14 17.31
#